data_AF-A0A9E5BZ10-F1
#
_entry.id   AF-A0A9E5BZ10-F1
#
_cell.length_a   1.000
_cell.length_b   1.000
_cell.length_c   1.000
_cell.angle_alpha   90.00
_cell.angle_beta   90.00
_cell.angle_gamma   90.00
#
_symmetry.space_group_name_H-M   'P 1'
#
loop_
_entity.id
_entity.type
_entity.pdbx_description
1 polymer ?
#
loop_
_entity_poly.entity_id
_entity_poly.type
_entity_poly.pdbx_seq_one_letter_code
_entity_poly.pdbx_strand_id
1 'polypeptide(L)'
;MSNDIRDRQLLDALRVEDEKIVQLGQALEKAQADFAVGGVRYAAVRDMVLDKLGDPYKKPAAEKLLPSKGKYRLLGMSMGDAVMHVISQESEPVHLATMRVRLHNGGLRDESGREVDGRSVNAALMTMVRTGLLHKIEPEEEGGMPHYELLFEEPHG
;
A
#
# COMPACT_ATOMS: atom_id res chain seq x y z
N MET A 1 56.80 25.04 -15.90
CA MET A 1 55.39 25.42 -16.06
C MET A 1 54.68 25.04 -14.76
N SER A 2 54.06 26.00 -14.10
CA SER A 2 53.72 25.95 -12.65
C SER A 2 52.65 24.92 -12.31
N ASN A 3 52.84 24.19 -11.21
CA ASN A 3 51.86 23.24 -10.65
C ASN A 3 50.50 23.90 -10.40
N ASP A 4 50.45 25.20 -10.10
CA ASP A 4 49.22 25.96 -9.87
C ASP A 4 48.22 25.92 -11.03
N ILE A 5 48.69 25.82 -12.28
CA ILE A 5 47.81 25.79 -13.45
C ILE A 5 47.10 24.43 -13.55
N ARG A 6 47.81 23.34 -13.21
CA ARG A 6 47.24 21.99 -13.21
C ARG A 6 46.27 21.80 -12.04
N ASP A 7 46.61 22.30 -10.87
CA ASP A 7 45.75 22.19 -9.69
C ASP A 7 44.44 22.96 -9.89
N ARG A 8 44.50 24.14 -10.53
CA ARG A 8 43.30 24.90 -10.88
C ARG A 8 42.42 24.21 -11.92
N GLN A 9 43.02 23.57 -12.94
CA GLN A 9 42.28 22.78 -13.92
C GLN A 9 41.57 21.57 -13.29
N LEU A 10 42.20 20.91 -12.32
CA LEU A 10 41.59 19.80 -11.59
C LEU A 10 40.42 20.24 -10.72
N LEU A 11 40.55 21.40 -10.05
CA LEU A 11 39.46 21.97 -9.24
C LEU A 11 38.28 22.40 -10.10
N ASP A 12 38.53 23.01 -11.27
CA ASP A 12 37.47 23.38 -12.20
C ASP A 12 36.76 22.13 -12.76
N ALA A 13 37.51 21.06 -13.09
CA ALA A 13 36.94 19.81 -13.55
C ALA A 13 36.08 19.12 -12.47
N LEU A 14 36.55 19.11 -11.22
CA LEU A 14 35.80 18.56 -10.10
C LEU A 14 34.47 19.32 -9.90
N ARG A 15 34.52 20.65 -9.95
CA ARG A 15 33.34 21.49 -9.80
C ARG A 15 32.28 21.22 -10.88
N VAL A 16 32.71 21.01 -12.13
CA VAL A 16 31.80 20.66 -13.24
C VAL A 16 31.13 19.31 -12.99
N GLU A 17 31.87 18.31 -12.49
CA GLU A 17 31.29 17.01 -12.16
C GLU A 17 30.34 17.09 -10.95
N ASP A 18 30.66 17.90 -9.93
CA ASP A 18 29.76 18.13 -8.79
C ASP A 18 28.43 18.76 -9.22
N GLU A 19 28.49 19.81 -10.05
CA GLU A 19 27.29 20.47 -10.60
C GLU A 19 26.44 19.49 -11.44
N LYS A 20 27.10 18.59 -12.18
CA LYS A 20 26.43 17.56 -12.99
C LYS A 20 25.76 16.50 -12.12
N ILE A 21 26.37 16.07 -11.03
CA ILE A 21 25.77 15.13 -10.08
C ILE A 21 24.49 15.73 -9.48
N VAL A 22 24.53 17.01 -9.09
CA VAL A 22 23.35 17.71 -8.55
C VAL A 22 22.23 17.75 -9.59
N GLN A 23 22.53 18.10 -10.84
CA GLN A 23 21.53 18.13 -11.92
C GLN A 23 20.93 16.74 -12.20
N LEU A 24 21.75 15.69 -12.19
CA LEU A 24 21.29 14.31 -12.37
C LEU A 24 20.39 13.87 -11.21
N GLY A 25 20.70 14.28 -9.97
CA GLY A 25 19.84 14.03 -8.81
C GLY A 25 18.46 14.66 -8.96
N GLN A 26 18.40 15.93 -9.37
CA GLN A 26 17.13 16.63 -9.62
C GLN A 26 16.33 15.99 -10.77
N ALA A 27 17.02 15.56 -11.84
CA ALA A 27 16.37 14.88 -12.96
C ALA A 27 15.77 13.53 -12.53
N LEU A 28 16.46 12.78 -11.67
CA LEU A 28 15.97 11.52 -11.11
C LEU A 28 14.73 11.74 -10.24
N GLU A 29 14.76 12.71 -9.33
CA GLU A 29 13.63 13.05 -8.47
C GLU A 29 12.40 13.44 -9.30
N LYS A 30 12.60 14.28 -10.33
CA LYS A 30 11.53 14.63 -11.27
C LYS A 30 10.98 13.40 -12.00
N ALA A 31 11.85 12.52 -12.51
CA ALA A 31 11.41 11.31 -13.20
C ALA A 31 10.61 10.37 -12.30
N GLN A 32 10.98 10.28 -11.02
CA GLN A 32 10.22 9.52 -10.02
C GLN A 32 8.82 10.12 -9.77
N ALA A 33 8.74 11.45 -9.65
CA ALA A 33 7.46 12.14 -9.52
C ALA A 33 6.57 11.94 -10.75
N ASP A 34 7.14 12.09 -11.95
CA ASP A 34 6.43 11.88 -13.22
C ASP A 34 5.93 10.43 -13.35
N PHE A 35 6.73 9.44 -12.93
CA PHE A 35 6.31 8.04 -12.88
C PHE A 35 5.15 7.81 -11.92
N ALA A 36 5.20 8.39 -10.72
CA ALA A 36 4.12 8.26 -9.74
C ALA A 36 2.80 8.85 -10.27
N VAL A 37 2.85 10.06 -10.85
CA VAL A 37 1.67 10.71 -11.47
C VAL A 37 1.16 9.90 -12.66
N GLY A 38 2.06 9.40 -13.51
CA GLY A 38 1.72 8.55 -14.65
C GLY A 38 1.04 7.25 -14.23
N GLY A 39 1.53 6.60 -13.17
CA GLY A 39 0.95 5.39 -12.60
C GLY A 39 -0.48 5.60 -12.10
N VAL A 40 -0.73 6.69 -11.38
CA VAL A 40 -2.09 7.04 -10.90
C VAL A 40 -3.03 7.29 -12.07
N ARG A 41 -2.60 8.07 -13.07
CA ARG A 41 -3.42 8.34 -14.27
C ARG A 41 -3.72 7.06 -15.04
N TYR A 42 -2.73 6.19 -15.23
CA TYR A 42 -2.92 4.90 -15.87
C TYR A 42 -3.94 4.04 -15.10
N ALA A 43 -3.84 3.97 -13.78
CA ALA A 43 -4.79 3.22 -12.95
C ALA A 43 -6.22 3.74 -13.12
N ALA A 44 -6.42 5.07 -13.06
CA ALA A 44 -7.73 5.68 -13.25
C ALA A 44 -8.33 5.40 -14.64
N VAL A 45 -7.51 5.51 -15.70
CA VAL A 45 -7.96 5.20 -17.08
C VAL A 45 -8.29 3.72 -17.22
N ARG A 46 -7.43 2.83 -16.71
CA ARG A 46 -7.66 1.39 -16.72
C ARG A 46 -8.98 1.05 -16.05
N ASP A 47 -9.24 1.59 -14.87
CA ASP A 47 -10.45 1.29 -14.11
C ASP A 47 -11.70 1.82 -14.83
N MET A 48 -11.62 3.01 -15.45
CA MET A 48 -12.71 3.54 -16.29
C MET A 48 -12.97 2.67 -17.53
N VAL A 49 -11.92 2.16 -18.17
CA VAL A 49 -12.03 1.25 -19.32
C VAL A 49 -12.64 -0.08 -18.89
N LEU A 50 -12.19 -0.64 -17.76
CA LEU A 50 -12.71 -1.89 -17.21
C LEU A 50 -14.18 -1.80 -16.83
N ASP A 51 -14.61 -0.67 -16.27
CA ASP A 51 -16.00 -0.43 -15.89
C ASP A 51 -16.93 -0.33 -17.11
N LYS A 52 -16.50 0.38 -18.16
CA LYS A 52 -17.33 0.64 -19.34
C LYS A 52 -17.30 -0.47 -20.40
N LEU A 53 -16.14 -1.07 -20.61
CA LEU A 53 -15.88 -1.98 -21.74
C LEU A 53 -15.51 -3.40 -21.28
N GLY A 54 -15.37 -3.63 -19.97
CA GLY A 54 -14.72 -4.83 -19.47
C GLY A 54 -13.22 -4.84 -19.76
N ASP A 55 -12.56 -5.98 -19.54
CA ASP A 55 -11.13 -6.12 -19.81
C ASP A 55 -10.87 -6.24 -21.32
N PRO A 56 -10.26 -5.21 -21.95
CA PRO A 56 -10.03 -5.22 -23.39
C PRO A 56 -8.95 -6.23 -23.81
N TYR A 57 -8.21 -6.80 -22.86
CA TYR A 57 -7.14 -7.76 -23.10
C TYR A 57 -7.54 -9.20 -22.72
N LYS A 58 -8.82 -9.45 -22.38
CA LYS A 58 -9.31 -10.81 -22.17
C LYS A 58 -9.35 -11.59 -23.49
N LYS A 59 -8.33 -12.42 -23.73
CA LYS A 59 -8.51 -13.65 -24.52
C LYS A 59 -9.41 -14.63 -23.74
N PRO A 60 -10.36 -15.31 -24.39
CA PRO A 60 -11.26 -16.23 -23.71
C PRO A 60 -10.52 -17.55 -23.42
N ALA A 61 -10.20 -17.82 -22.15
CA ALA A 61 -9.99 -19.17 -21.59
C ALA A 61 -9.42 -19.22 -20.15
N ALA A 62 -9.03 -18.11 -19.52
CA ALA A 62 -8.30 -18.15 -18.24
C ALA A 62 -9.05 -17.46 -17.08
N GLU A 63 -10.27 -17.88 -16.79
CA GLU A 63 -11.04 -17.43 -15.64
C GLU A 63 -10.52 -17.97 -14.28
N LYS A 64 -9.29 -18.52 -14.24
CA LYS A 64 -8.64 -19.05 -13.02
C LYS A 64 -7.45 -18.23 -12.51
N LEU A 65 -7.04 -17.16 -13.20
CA LEU A 65 -5.78 -16.45 -12.89
C LEU A 65 -5.89 -14.93 -12.70
N LEU A 66 -7.08 -14.35 -12.85
CA LEU A 66 -7.22 -12.92 -12.62
C LEU A 66 -7.37 -12.61 -11.11
N PRO A 67 -6.65 -11.60 -10.61
CA PRO A 67 -7.00 -10.90 -9.38
C PRO A 67 -8.51 -10.71 -9.23
N SER A 68 -9.11 -11.16 -8.14
CA SER A 68 -10.49 -10.79 -7.82
C SER A 68 -10.62 -9.25 -7.76
N LYS A 69 -11.81 -8.72 -8.06
CA LYS A 69 -12.14 -7.30 -7.81
C LYS A 69 -11.62 -6.92 -6.41
N GLY A 70 -10.73 -5.93 -6.34
CA GLY A 70 -10.17 -5.44 -5.08
C GLY A 70 -8.69 -5.75 -4.81
N LYS A 71 -7.95 -6.45 -5.69
CA LYS A 71 -6.54 -6.85 -5.44
C LYS A 71 -5.54 -5.73 -5.10
N TYR A 72 -5.86 -4.49 -5.38
CA TYR A 72 -4.95 -3.36 -5.09
C TYR A 72 -5.61 -2.26 -4.27
N ARG A 73 -6.78 -2.51 -3.68
CA ARG A 73 -7.54 -1.49 -2.94
C ARG A 73 -6.80 -0.98 -1.69
N LEU A 74 -5.83 -1.74 -1.19
CA LEU A 74 -5.04 -1.42 0.00
C LEU A 74 -3.58 -1.05 -0.34
N LEU A 75 -3.25 -0.89 -1.62
CA LEU A 75 -1.88 -0.59 -2.03
C LEU A 75 -1.46 0.79 -1.51
N GLY A 76 -0.36 0.84 -0.75
CA GLY A 76 0.17 2.08 -0.18
C GLY A 76 -0.52 2.56 1.09
N MET A 77 -1.52 1.83 1.61
CA MET A 77 -2.12 2.10 2.91
C MET A 77 -1.22 1.62 4.05
N SER A 78 -1.29 2.30 5.20
CA SER A 78 -0.70 1.77 6.43
C SER A 78 -1.47 0.51 6.88
N MET A 79 -0.82 -0.35 7.68
CA MET A 79 -1.47 -1.55 8.23
C MET A 79 -2.77 -1.21 8.97
N GLY A 80 -2.75 -0.11 9.73
CA GLY A 80 -3.90 0.33 10.50
C GLY A 80 -5.05 0.79 9.60
N ASP A 81 -4.75 1.66 8.63
CA ASP A 81 -5.77 2.15 7.70
C ASP A 81 -6.38 1.02 6.87
N ALA A 82 -5.55 0.06 6.46
CA ALA A 82 -5.99 -1.09 5.70
C ALA A 82 -6.92 -2.01 6.52
N VAL A 83 -6.60 -2.24 7.80
CA VAL A 83 -7.47 -2.98 8.73
C VAL A 83 -8.80 -2.26 8.91
N MET A 84 -8.78 -0.96 9.18
CA MET A 84 -9.99 -0.15 9.35
C MET A 84 -10.84 -0.16 8.08
N HIS A 85 -10.22 -0.02 6.91
CA HIS A 85 -10.90 -0.07 5.62
C HIS A 85 -11.59 -1.41 5.41
N VAL A 86 -10.93 -2.54 5.73
CA VAL A 86 -11.56 -3.86 5.64
C VAL A 86 -12.73 -3.97 6.60
N ILE A 87 -12.57 -3.62 7.89
CA ILE A 87 -13.66 -3.75 8.87
C ILE A 87 -14.85 -2.85 8.49
N SER A 88 -14.61 -1.62 8.01
CA SER A 88 -15.67 -0.69 7.60
C SER A 88 -16.53 -1.17 6.42
N GLN A 89 -16.06 -2.15 5.66
CA GLN A 89 -16.78 -2.74 4.54
C GLN A 89 -17.56 -4.00 4.91
N GLU A 90 -17.36 -4.52 6.12
CA GLU A 90 -18.05 -5.72 6.59
C GLU A 90 -19.26 -5.32 7.43
N SER A 91 -20.38 -5.97 7.18
CA SER A 91 -21.59 -5.85 7.99
C SER A 91 -21.56 -6.74 9.24
N GLU A 92 -20.57 -7.61 9.36
CA GLU A 92 -20.43 -8.57 10.45
C GLU A 92 -19.00 -8.54 11.04
N PRO A 93 -18.82 -8.91 12.32
CA PRO A 93 -17.52 -8.99 12.96
C PRO A 93 -16.53 -9.89 12.21
N VAL A 94 -15.33 -9.37 11.96
CA VAL A 94 -14.34 -10.04 11.10
C VAL A 94 -13.41 -10.89 11.94
N HIS A 95 -13.26 -12.15 11.54
CA HIS A 95 -12.28 -13.05 12.15
C HIS A 95 -10.85 -12.78 11.62
N LEU A 96 -9.82 -12.97 12.46
CA LEU A 96 -8.41 -12.74 12.14
C LEU A 96 -7.92 -13.48 10.88
N ALA A 97 -8.29 -14.76 10.72
CA ALA A 97 -7.89 -15.52 9.54
C ALA A 97 -8.47 -14.91 8.25
N THR A 98 -9.74 -14.51 8.29
CA THR A 98 -10.44 -13.83 7.20
C THR A 98 -9.83 -12.45 6.94
N MET A 99 -9.51 -11.69 7.99
CA MET A 99 -8.85 -10.39 7.89
C MET A 99 -7.53 -10.51 7.12
N ARG A 100 -6.67 -11.47 7.48
CA ARG A 100 -5.39 -11.70 6.79
C ARG A 100 -5.60 -11.98 5.30
N VAL A 101 -6.58 -12.83 4.97
CA VAL A 101 -6.92 -13.14 3.58
C VAL A 101 -7.42 -11.90 2.84
N ARG A 102 -8.26 -11.07 3.45
CA ARG A 102 -8.78 -9.85 2.82
C ARG A 102 -7.72 -8.76 2.64
N LEU A 103 -6.76 -8.64 3.57
CA LEU A 103 -5.63 -7.70 3.45
C LEU A 103 -4.67 -8.14 2.34
N HIS A 104 -4.34 -9.43 2.31
CA HIS A 104 -3.51 -10.04 1.26
C HIS A 104 -4.17 -9.91 -0.12
N ASN A 105 -5.43 -10.31 -0.23
CA ASN A 105 -6.24 -10.14 -1.44
C ASN A 105 -6.57 -8.67 -1.73
N GLY A 106 -6.26 -7.74 -0.85
CA GLY A 106 -6.36 -6.29 -1.08
C GLY A 106 -5.06 -5.67 -1.59
N GLY A 107 -3.99 -6.46 -1.69
CA GLY A 107 -2.68 -6.04 -2.19
C GLY A 107 -1.80 -5.37 -1.14
N LEU A 108 -2.15 -5.49 0.15
CA LEU A 108 -1.32 -4.96 1.22
C LEU A 108 -0.01 -5.74 1.30
N ARG A 109 1.10 -5.01 1.40
CA ARG A 109 2.45 -5.56 1.53
C ARG A 109 3.16 -4.88 2.69
N ASP A 110 4.12 -5.57 3.30
CA ASP A 110 5.01 -4.96 4.28
C ASP A 110 5.95 -3.94 3.60
N GLU A 111 6.71 -3.19 4.40
CA GLU A 111 7.68 -2.19 3.91
C GLU A 111 8.78 -2.81 3.02
N SER A 112 8.99 -4.12 3.12
CA SER A 112 9.91 -4.90 2.29
C SER A 112 9.26 -5.43 1.01
N GLY A 113 8.00 -5.10 0.73
CA GLY A 113 7.25 -5.59 -0.43
C GLY A 113 6.81 -7.06 -0.33
N ARG A 114 6.87 -7.67 0.86
CA ARG A 114 6.44 -9.05 1.13
C ARG A 114 4.99 -9.10 1.61
N GLU A 115 4.44 -10.30 1.62
CA GLU A 115 3.11 -10.54 2.20
C GLU A 115 3.11 -10.25 3.70
N VAL A 116 1.98 -9.72 4.17
CA VAL A 116 1.82 -9.31 5.56
C VAL A 116 1.75 -10.53 6.47
N ASP A 117 2.61 -10.58 7.48
CA ASP A 117 2.56 -11.61 8.53
C ASP A 117 1.32 -11.43 9.42
N GLY A 118 0.69 -12.54 9.80
CA GLY A 118 -0.42 -12.56 10.74
C GLY A 118 -0.08 -11.97 12.11
N ARG A 119 1.19 -12.02 12.52
CA ARG A 119 1.65 -11.36 13.77
C ARG A 119 1.49 -9.85 13.69
N SER A 120 1.83 -9.24 12.56
CA SER A 120 1.71 -7.80 12.33
C SER A 120 0.25 -7.35 12.28
N VAL A 121 -0.62 -8.15 11.65
CA VAL A 121 -2.08 -7.91 11.64
C VAL A 121 -2.64 -7.98 13.06
N ASN A 122 -2.27 -9.00 13.83
CA ASN A 122 -2.72 -9.15 15.21
C ASN A 122 -2.23 -8.01 16.11
N ALA A 123 -0.98 -7.55 15.95
CA ALA A 123 -0.44 -6.41 16.68
C ALA A 123 -1.21 -5.11 16.38
N ALA A 124 -1.58 -4.89 15.10
CA ALA A 124 -2.38 -3.74 14.69
C ALA A 124 -3.79 -3.78 15.33
N LEU A 125 -4.46 -4.92 15.28
CA LEU A 125 -5.77 -5.12 15.91
C LEU A 125 -5.72 -4.90 17.43
N MET A 126 -4.73 -5.48 18.12
CA MET A 126 -4.56 -5.28 19.57
C MET A 126 -4.30 -3.83 19.94
N THR A 127 -3.53 -3.10 19.11
CA THR A 127 -3.29 -1.68 19.31
C THR A 127 -4.59 -0.88 19.20
N MET A 128 -5.41 -1.17 18.19
CA MET A 128 -6.70 -0.52 17.97
C MET A 128 -7.73 -0.82 19.07
N VAL A 129 -7.74 -2.06 19.58
CA VAL A 129 -8.56 -2.43 20.74
C VAL A 129 -8.13 -1.64 21.98
N ARG A 130 -6.81 -1.55 22.23
CA ARG A 130 -6.27 -0.77 23.36
C ARG A 130 -6.60 0.73 23.25
N THR A 131 -6.65 1.28 22.03
CA THR A 131 -6.99 2.69 21.81
C THR A 131 -8.49 2.95 21.72
N GLY A 132 -9.35 1.92 21.90
CA GLY A 132 -10.81 2.07 21.88
C GLY A 132 -11.40 2.29 20.48
N LEU A 133 -10.68 1.92 19.41
CA LEU A 133 -11.17 2.01 18.03
C LEU A 133 -11.93 0.75 17.58
N LEU A 134 -11.62 -0.39 18.20
CA LEU A 134 -12.23 -1.69 17.90
C LEU A 134 -12.67 -2.38 19.18
N HIS A 135 -13.78 -3.12 19.11
CA HIS A 135 -14.19 -4.05 20.16
C HIS A 135 -13.73 -5.46 19.79
N LYS A 136 -13.01 -6.12 20.71
CA LYS A 136 -12.67 -7.55 20.59
C LYS A 136 -13.82 -8.36 21.18
N ILE A 137 -14.45 -9.19 20.37
CA ILE A 137 -15.51 -10.10 20.81
C ILE A 137 -14.86 -11.45 21.09
N GLU A 138 -14.93 -11.87 22.36
CA GLU A 138 -14.47 -13.20 22.76
C GLU A 138 -15.55 -14.25 22.40
N PRO A 139 -15.14 -15.39 21.84
CA PRO A 139 -16.09 -16.43 21.44
C PRO A 139 -16.70 -17.11 22.67
N GLU A 140 -17.97 -17.51 22.54
CA GLU A 140 -18.75 -18.15 23.62
C GLU A 140 -18.30 -19.59 23.93
N GLU A 141 -17.52 -20.21 23.06
CA GLU A 141 -16.98 -21.57 23.24
C GLU A 141 -15.49 -21.57 23.61
N GLU A 142 -15.11 -22.42 24.57
CA GLU A 142 -13.71 -22.64 24.98
C GLU A 142 -12.87 -23.09 23.77
N GLY A 143 -11.99 -22.19 23.29
CA GLY A 143 -11.11 -22.43 22.14
C GLY A 143 -11.58 -21.82 20.82
N GLY A 144 -12.69 -21.08 20.81
CA GLY A 144 -13.07 -20.28 19.65
C GLY A 144 -12.03 -19.21 19.32
N MET A 145 -11.98 -18.77 18.06
CA MET A 145 -11.07 -17.70 17.66
C MET A 145 -11.73 -16.31 17.79
N PRO A 146 -10.99 -15.26 18.19
CA PRO A 146 -11.56 -13.94 18.44
C PRO A 146 -12.07 -13.24 17.16
N HIS A 147 -13.11 -12.43 17.33
CA HIS A 147 -13.71 -11.57 16.31
C HIS A 147 -13.49 -10.08 16.64
N TYR A 148 -13.51 -9.22 15.62
CA TYR A 148 -13.28 -7.78 15.77
C TYR A 148 -14.32 -6.96 15.02
N GLU A 149 -14.83 -5.90 15.65
CA GLU A 149 -15.85 -4.99 15.11
C GLU A 149 -15.52 -3.53 15.46
N LEU A 150 -16.01 -2.58 14.65
CA LEU A 150 -15.88 -1.14 14.90
C LEU A 150 -16.78 -0.70 16.06
N LEU A 151 -16.26 0.17 16.92
CA LEU A 151 -17.10 0.93 17.84
C LEU A 151 -17.75 2.07 17.07
N PHE A 152 -18.94 1.84 16.54
CA PHE A 152 -19.83 2.94 16.20
C PHE A 152 -20.54 3.34 17.50
N GLU A 153 -20.15 4.48 18.09
CA GLU A 153 -21.13 5.22 18.89
C GLU A 153 -22.22 5.63 17.91
N GLU A 154 -23.38 4.99 17.99
CA GLU A 154 -24.58 5.51 17.35
C GLU A 154 -24.71 6.98 17.79
N PRO A 155 -24.79 7.96 16.87
CA PRO A 155 -25.18 9.29 17.28
C PRO A 155 -26.62 9.17 17.79
N HIS A 156 -26.78 9.20 19.11
CA HIS A 156 -28.09 9.34 19.72
C HIS A 156 -28.74 10.64 19.21
N GLY A 157 -29.83 10.49 18.47
CA GLY A 157 -30.88 11.52 18.31
C GLY A 157 -30.68 12.53 17.19
#